data_AF-X5Z9I1-F1
#
_entry.id   AF-X5Z9I1-F1
#
_cell.length_a   1.000
_cell.length_b   1.000
_cell.length_c   1.000
_cell.angle_alpha   90.00
_cell.angle_beta   90.00
_cell.angle_gamma   90.00
#
_symmetry.space_group_name_H-M   'P 1'
#
loop_
_entity.id
_entity.type
_entity.pdbx_description
1 polymer ?
#
loop_
_entity_poly.entity_id
_entity_poly.type
_entity_poly.pdbx_seq_one_letter_code
_entity_poly.pdbx_strand_id
1 'polypeptide(L)' 'MMAWNGRHDPAQIVTDMIWHKVRSADEPPGKPELAPSLERLIFRGTPNRADSEFDGAVSVSGHNTALTDYKSLWAR' A
#
# COMPACT_ATOMS: atom_id res chain seq x y z
N MET A 1 6.78 2.56 -12.21
CA MET A 1 6.47 2.67 -13.65
C MET A 1 5.77 1.38 -14.08
N MET A 2 4.54 1.46 -14.58
CA MET A 2 3.93 0.38 -15.37
C MET A 2 3.40 1.02 -16.65
N ALA A 3 3.78 0.45 -17.80
CA ALA A 3 3.25 0.83 -19.11
C ALA A 3 2.04 -0.06 -19.41
N TRP A 4 0.91 0.56 -19.75
CA TRP A 4 -0.33 -0.10 -20.16
C TRP A 4 -0.44 -0.04 -21.69
N ASN A 5 -0.53 -1.19 -22.35
CA ASN A 5 -0.80 -1.32 -23.78
C ASN A 5 -2.22 -1.88 -23.95
N GLY A 6 -3.14 -1.04 -24.42
CA GLY A 6 -4.54 -1.41 -24.61
C GLY A 6 -4.75 -2.42 -25.72
N ARG A 7 -5.54 -3.46 -25.45
CA ARG A 7 -6.95 -3.60 -25.90
C ARG A 7 -7.44 -5.02 -25.61
N HIS A 8 -8.30 -5.17 -24.62
CA HIS A 8 -9.20 -6.31 -24.42
C HIS A 8 -10.51 -5.75 -23.89
N ASP A 9 -11.63 -6.46 -23.98
CA ASP A 9 -12.91 -6.05 -23.38
C ASP A 9 -12.90 -6.46 -21.89
N PRO A 10 -12.35 -5.67 -20.96
CA PRO A 10 -11.69 -6.21 -19.78
C PRO A 10 -12.51 -5.95 -18.52
N ALA A 11 -12.51 -6.85 -17.54
CA ALA A 11 -12.91 -6.48 -16.18
C ALA A 11 -12.23 -5.13 -15.86
N GLN A 12 -13.00 -4.09 -15.56
CA GLN A 12 -12.43 -2.78 -15.29
C GLN A 12 -11.70 -2.86 -13.96
N ILE A 13 -10.41 -3.20 -14.02
CA ILE A 13 -9.52 -3.21 -12.87
C ILE A 13 -8.98 -1.79 -12.75
N VAL A 14 -9.42 -1.10 -11.71
CA VAL A 14 -8.86 0.20 -11.32
C VAL A 14 -7.82 -0.07 -10.23
N THR A 15 -6.58 0.33 -10.47
CA THR A 15 -5.52 0.33 -9.45
C THR A 15 -5.34 1.75 -8.94
N ASP A 16 -5.56 1.95 -7.64
CA ASP A 16 -5.22 3.18 -6.94
C ASP A 16 -4.00 2.93 -6.04
N MET A 17 -3.03 3.85 -6.04
CA MET A 17 -1.76 3.67 -5.36
C MET A 17 -1.23 4.97 -4.77
N ILE A 18 -0.96 4.92 -3.47
CA ILE A 18 -0.44 6.06 -2.69
C ILE A 18 1.03 5.80 -2.39
N TRP A 19 1.88 6.80 -2.63
CA TRP A 19 3.32 6.72 -2.38
C TRP A 19 3.73 7.72 -1.30
N HIS A 20 4.26 7.19 -0.19
CA HIS A 20 4.84 8.02 0.86
C HIS A 20 6.34 8.21 0.64
N LYS A 21 6.83 9.44 0.79
CA LYS A 21 8.26 9.78 0.70
C LYS A 21 8.96 9.54 2.05
N VAL A 22 8.77 8.36 2.62
CA VAL A 22 9.38 7.91 3.88
C VAL A 22 9.86 6.48 3.68
N ARG A 23 11.04 6.15 4.20
CA ARG A 23 11.66 4.83 4.07
C ARG A 23 11.92 4.23 5.44
N SER A 24 12.15 2.92 5.48
CA SER A 24 12.68 2.28 6.71
C SER A 24 14.06 2.85 7.10
N ALA A 25 14.87 3.33 6.15
CA ALA A 25 16.13 4.02 6.46
C ALA A 25 15.98 5.37 7.17
N ASP A 26 14.78 5.96 7.15
CA ASP A 26 14.50 7.26 7.80
C ASP A 26 13.99 7.08 9.25
N GLU A 27 13.98 5.85 9.77
CA GLU A 27 13.55 5.57 11.13
C GLU A 27 14.52 6.17 12.18
N PRO A 28 13.99 6.76 13.26
CA PRO A 28 14.83 7.36 14.28
C PRO A 28 15.60 6.26 15.04
N PRO A 29 16.85 6.55 15.47
CA PRO A 29 17.64 5.62 16.26
C PRO A 29 16.88 5.10 17.49
N GLY A 30 16.92 3.79 17.71
CA GLY A 30 16.26 3.15 18.85
C GLY A 30 14.75 2.91 18.69
N LYS A 31 14.16 3.21 17.52
CA LYS A 31 12.78 2.85 17.17
C LYS A 31 12.72 2.17 15.79
N PRO A 32 13.36 1.00 15.62
CA PRO A 32 13.22 0.23 14.39
C PRO A 32 11.78 -0.25 14.21
N GLU A 33 11.41 -0.64 12.99
CA GLU A 33 10.15 -1.30 12.62
C GLU A 33 8.91 -0.38 12.52
N LEU A 34 9.06 0.95 12.57
CA LEU A 34 7.91 1.85 12.45
C LEU A 34 7.23 1.76 11.07
N ALA A 35 8.00 1.82 10.00
CA ALA A 35 7.46 1.76 8.64
C ALA A 35 6.97 0.33 8.27
N PRO A 36 7.72 -0.76 8.52
CA PRO A 36 7.23 -2.12 8.31
C PRO A 36 6.02 -2.49 9.19
N SER A 37 5.92 -1.93 10.40
CA SER A 37 4.71 -2.13 11.22
C SER A 37 3.51 -1.39 10.65
N LEU A 38 3.71 -0.16 10.17
CA LEU A 38 2.66 0.60 9.50
C LEU A 38 2.12 -0.18 8.30
N GLU A 39 2.98 -0.73 7.44
CA GLU A 39 2.61 -1.56 6.29
C GLU A 39 1.62 -2.69 6.63
N ARG A 40 1.81 -3.37 7.76
CA ARG A 40 0.90 -4.42 8.22
C ARG A 40 -0.39 -3.86 8.81
N LEU A 41 -0.35 -2.67 9.40
CA LEU A 41 -1.45 -2.08 10.15
C LEU A 41 -2.37 -1.18 9.30
N ILE A 42 -1.94 -0.69 8.14
CA ILE A 42 -2.73 0.26 7.35
C ILE A 42 -4.08 -0.28 6.87
N PHE A 43 -4.20 -1.60 6.71
CA PHE A 43 -5.45 -2.24 6.28
C PHE A 43 -6.34 -2.65 7.44
N ARG A 44 -5.83 -2.61 8.67
CA ARG A 44 -6.55 -3.11 9.83
C ARG A 44 -7.83 -2.30 10.07
N GLY A 45 -7.74 -0.98 10.19
CA GLY A 45 -8.91 -0.14 10.45
C GLY A 45 -8.53 1.33 10.59
N THR A 46 -9.52 2.22 10.61
CA THR A 46 -9.31 3.68 10.75
C THR A 46 -10.30 4.27 11.77
N PRO A 47 -10.14 5.53 12.22
CA PRO A 47 -11.12 6.16 13.10
C PRO A 47 -12.56 6.17 12.54
N ASN A 48 -12.70 6.09 11.21
CA ASN A 48 -13.98 6.19 10.52
C ASN A 48 -14.47 4.86 9.92
N ARG A 49 -13.67 3.79 9.99
CA ARG A 49 -13.95 2.49 9.35
C ARG A 49 -13.52 1.36 10.26
N ALA A 50 -14.39 0.37 10.44
CA ALA A 50 -14.18 -0.73 11.38
C ALA A 50 -13.04 -1.65 10.96
N ASP A 51 -12.59 -2.50 11.88
CA ASP A 51 -11.55 -3.49 11.58
C ASP A 51 -12.00 -4.41 10.42
N SER A 52 -11.12 -4.69 9.47
CA SER A 52 -11.35 -5.58 8.32
C SER A 52 -12.45 -5.13 7.33
N GLU A 53 -13.07 -3.96 7.53
CA GLU A 53 -14.11 -3.42 6.62
C GLU A 53 -13.55 -3.22 5.20
N PHE A 54 -12.33 -2.70 5.11
CA PHE A 54 -11.66 -2.47 3.83
C PHE A 54 -11.33 -3.78 3.12
N ASP A 55 -10.76 -4.77 3.83
CA ASP A 55 -10.41 -6.07 3.26
C ASP A 55 -11.64 -6.82 2.76
N GLY A 56 -12.73 -6.78 3.52
CA GLY A 56 -14.02 -7.36 3.12
C GLY A 56 -14.57 -6.74 1.84
N ALA A 57 -14.47 -5.42 1.71
CA ALA A 57 -14.92 -4.71 0.50
C ALA A 57 -14.06 -5.05 -0.73
N VAL A 58 -12.73 -5.06 -0.59
CA VAL A 58 -11.80 -5.32 -1.70
C VAL A 58 -11.86 -6.78 -2.16
N SER A 59 -12.01 -7.73 -1.24
CA SER A 59 -11.99 -9.16 -1.54
C SER A 59 -13.13 -9.64 -2.44
N VAL A 60 -14.19 -8.84 -2.63
CA VAL A 60 -15.30 -9.17 -3.54
C VAL A 60 -14.83 -9.30 -4.98
N SER A 61 -13.83 -8.51 -5.40
CA SER A 61 -13.40 -8.47 -6.80
C SER A 61 -11.93 -8.07 -7.00
N GLY A 62 -11.10 -8.10 -5.96
CA GLY A 62 -9.72 -7.64 -6.02
C GLY A 62 -8.88 -8.02 -4.81
N HIS A 63 -7.72 -7.37 -4.69
CA HIS A 63 -6.80 -7.51 -3.56
C HIS A 63 -6.19 -6.15 -3.21
N ASN A 64 -5.70 -6.02 -1.99
CA ASN A 64 -4.89 -4.89 -1.55
C ASN A 64 -3.47 -5.37 -1.20
N THR A 65 -2.51 -4.45 -1.14
CA THR A 65 -1.14 -4.74 -0.71
C THR A 65 -0.42 -3.45 -0.36
N ALA A 66 0.61 -3.56 0.47
CA ALA A 66 1.51 -2.48 0.84
C ALA A 66 2.94 -3.00 0.89
N LEU A 67 3.90 -2.09 0.74
CA LEU A 67 5.32 -2.41 0.82
C LEU A 67 6.10 -1.24 1.39
N THR A 68 7.10 -1.55 2.21
CA THR A 68 8.09 -0.62 2.73
C THR A 68 9.44 -0.97 2.13
N ASP A 69 10.07 0.01 1.47
CA ASP A 69 11.43 -0.15 0.98
C ASP A 69 12.45 0.43 1.98
N TYR A 70 13.61 -0.20 2.08
CA TYR A 70 14.77 0.37 2.77
C TYR A 70 15.27 1.61 2.02
N LYS A 71 15.27 1.59 0.69
CA LYS A 71 15.64 2.73 -0.15
C LYS A 71 14.52 3.03 -1.15
N SER A 72 13.84 4.16 -0.95
CA SER A 72 12.85 4.72 -1.88
C SER A 72 13.28 4.60 -3.35
N LEU A 73 12.39 4.03 -4.16
CA LEU A 73 12.51 3.93 -5.61
C LEU A 73 12.60 5.31 -6.30
N TRP A 74 12.26 6.38 -5.59
CA TRP A 74 12.24 7.77 -6.04
C TRP A 74 13.52 8.55 -5.70
N ALA A 75 14.50 7.94 -5.03
CA ALA A 75 15.73 8.59 -4.57
C ALA A 75 16.84 8.68 -5.64
N ARG A 76 16.46 8.73 -6.92
CA ARG A 76 17.37 8.99 -8.04
C ARG A 76 17.20 10.41 -8.55
#